data_AF-A0A355SK36-F1
#
_entry.id   AF-A0A355SK36-F1
#
_cell.length_a   1.000
_cell.length_b   1.000
_cell.length_c   1.000
_cell.angle_alpha   90.00
_cell.angle_beta   90.00
_cell.angle_gamma   90.00
#
_symmetry.space_group_name_H-M   'P 1'
#
loop_
_entity.id
_entity.type
_entity.pdbx_description
1 polymer ?
#
loop_
_entity_poly.entity_id
_entity_poly.type
_entity_poly.pdbx_seq_one_letter_code
_entity_poly.pdbx_strand_id
1 'polypeptide(L)'
;MPDHNNTLTSEEKSIDILIIGKGVLISYIISIVMITIYGLLLSITSLSEASLPTAIMVITTISIAIAGIYASLKVESKGWLNGALIGLVYMIILMLLGLLFKTGVNIDKYSIFKVFMGFIIGSLSGAIGINLK
;
A
#
# COMPACT_ATOMS: atom_id res chain seq x y z
N MET A 1 27.92 35.72 -27.42
CA MET A 1 28.46 34.54 -26.72
C MET A 1 27.34 34.04 -25.82
N PRO A 2 26.62 32.97 -26.17
CA PRO A 2 25.52 32.50 -25.35
C PRO A 2 26.06 31.78 -24.11
N ASP A 3 25.58 32.22 -22.95
CA ASP A 3 25.74 31.59 -21.65
C ASP A 3 25.08 30.21 -21.69
N HIS A 4 25.91 29.18 -21.70
CA HIS A 4 25.56 27.83 -21.34
C HIS A 4 25.30 27.81 -19.83
N ASN A 5 24.12 27.34 -19.42
CA ASN A 5 23.87 26.47 -18.24
C ASN A 5 22.51 26.68 -17.55
N ASN A 6 21.42 26.96 -18.29
CA ASN A 6 20.08 26.81 -17.72
C ASN A 6 19.50 25.38 -17.87
N THR A 7 20.37 24.37 -17.91
CA THR A 7 19.99 22.99 -17.57
C THR A 7 20.02 22.85 -16.05
N LEU A 8 19.10 23.54 -15.38
CA LEU A 8 18.67 23.15 -14.05
C LEU A 8 18.04 21.77 -14.21
N THR A 9 18.87 20.76 -14.01
CA THR A 9 18.57 19.33 -14.05
C THR A 9 17.27 19.04 -13.32
N SER A 10 16.19 18.86 -14.08
CA SER A 10 14.89 18.35 -13.63
C SER A 10 14.92 16.84 -13.31
N GLU A 11 16.10 16.29 -13.01
CA GLU A 11 16.39 14.85 -12.89
C GLU A 11 16.16 14.24 -11.50
N GLU A 12 15.50 14.93 -10.57
CA GLU A 12 15.24 14.40 -9.21
C GLU A 12 13.75 14.25 -8.89
N LYS A 13 12.86 14.13 -9.88
CA LYS A 13 11.44 13.84 -9.63
C LYS A 13 11.15 12.34 -9.51
N SER A 14 11.90 11.65 -8.66
CA SER A 14 11.78 10.19 -8.39
C SER A 14 10.53 9.78 -7.60
N ILE A 15 9.80 10.75 -7.03
CA ILE A 15 8.54 10.55 -6.31
C ILE A 15 7.42 11.16 -7.13
N ASP A 16 6.61 10.31 -7.75
CA ASP A 16 5.44 10.75 -8.50
C ASP A 16 4.18 10.57 -7.64
N ILE A 17 3.69 11.69 -7.11
CA ILE A 17 2.46 11.76 -6.30
C ILE A 17 1.28 11.10 -7.02
N LEU A 18 1.18 11.22 -8.35
CA LEU A 18 0.08 10.63 -9.11
C LEU A 18 0.19 9.11 -9.14
N ILE A 19 1.40 8.56 -9.23
CA ILE A 19 1.64 7.12 -9.19
C ILE A 19 1.31 6.59 -7.79
N ILE A 20 1.72 7.28 -6.72
CA ILE A 20 1.40 6.90 -5.35
C ILE A 20 -0.11 6.91 -5.13
N GLY A 21 -0.81 7.98 -5.52
CA GLY A 21 -2.27 8.07 -5.40
C GLY A 21 -2.99 6.95 -6.14
N LYS A 22 -2.55 6.64 -7.38
CA LYS A 22 -3.07 5.50 -8.15
C LYS A 22 -2.77 4.16 -7.47
N GLY A 23 -1.58 3.99 -6.91
CA GLY A 23 -1.18 2.79 -6.17
C GLY A 23 -2.05 2.57 -4.93
N VAL A 24 -2.30 3.62 -4.14
CA VAL A 24 -3.22 3.56 -2.99
C VAL A 24 -4.62 3.17 -3.46
N LEU A 25 -5.14 3.79 -4.53
CA LEU A 25 -6.46 3.44 -5.05
C LEU A 25 -6.53 1.96 -5.50
N ILE A 26 -5.53 1.48 -6.22
CA ILE A 26 -5.42 0.07 -6.65
C ILE A 26 -5.39 -0.86 -5.43
N SER A 27 -4.62 -0.54 -4.40
CA SER A 27 -4.55 -1.36 -3.19
C SER A 27 -5.92 -1.49 -2.50
N TYR A 28 -6.72 -0.42 -2.45
CA TYR A 28 -8.08 -0.47 -1.92
C TYR A 28 -9.04 -1.25 -2.81
N ILE A 29 -8.96 -1.11 -4.13
CA ILE A 29 -9.78 -1.90 -5.07
C ILE A 29 -9.50 -3.40 -4.85
N ILE A 30 -8.23 -3.80 -4.78
CA ILE A 30 -7.86 -5.20 -4.52
C ILE A 30 -8.38 -5.66 -3.16
N SER A 31 -8.22 -4.85 -2.11
CA SER A 31 -8.73 -5.16 -0.77
C SER A 31 -10.24 -5.38 -0.78
N ILE A 32 -11.02 -4.50 -1.42
CA ILE A 32 -12.48 -4.61 -1.48
C ILE A 32 -12.90 -5.90 -2.20
N VAL A 33 -12.27 -6.21 -3.33
CA VAL A 33 -12.55 -7.44 -4.08
C VAL A 33 -12.24 -8.66 -3.23
N MET A 34 -11.06 -8.73 -2.62
CA MET A 34 -10.65 -9.88 -1.79
C MET A 34 -11.49 -10.03 -0.52
N ILE A 35 -11.85 -8.92 0.15
CA ILE A 35 -12.73 -8.95 1.33
C ILE A 35 -14.12 -9.44 0.94
N THR A 36 -14.65 -9.01 -0.22
CA THR A 36 -15.95 -9.48 -0.72
C THR A 36 -15.91 -10.99 -0.98
N ILE A 37 -14.87 -11.48 -1.64
CA ILE A 37 -14.66 -12.91 -1.88
C ILE A 37 -14.58 -13.67 -0.54
N TYR A 38 -13.80 -13.17 0.41
CA TYR A 38 -13.67 -13.80 1.73
C TYR A 38 -15.00 -13.81 2.50
N GLY A 39 -15.79 -12.73 2.44
CA GLY A 39 -17.12 -12.68 3.04
C GLY A 39 -18.09 -13.70 2.43
N LEU A 40 -18.04 -13.91 1.12
CA LEU A 40 -18.80 -14.96 0.45
C LEU A 40 -18.34 -16.36 0.91
N LEU A 41 -17.04 -16.59 0.99
CA LEU A 41 -16.49 -17.85 1.52
C LEU A 41 -16.97 -18.11 2.95
N LEU A 42 -16.90 -17.11 3.82
CA LEU A 42 -17.36 -17.22 5.21
C LEU A 42 -18.87 -17.56 5.29
N SER A 43 -19.67 -17.01 4.37
CA SER A 43 -21.12 -17.24 4.31
C SER A 43 -21.50 -18.66 3.86
N ILE A 44 -20.70 -19.28 2.99
CA ILE A 44 -21.02 -20.58 2.36
C ILE A 44 -20.18 -21.75 2.90
N THR A 45 -19.18 -21.49 3.74
CA THR A 45 -18.30 -22.52 4.31
C THR A 45 -18.38 -22.53 5.84
N SER A 46 -17.82 -23.55 6.48
CA SER A 46 -17.73 -23.64 7.94
C SER A 46 -16.53 -22.88 8.54
N LEU A 47 -16.03 -21.86 7.83
CA LEU A 47 -14.97 -21.01 8.35
C LEU A 47 -15.45 -20.27 9.61
N SER A 48 -14.59 -20.23 10.62
CA SER A 48 -14.89 -19.49 11.84
C SER A 48 -14.70 -17.99 11.62
N GLU A 49 -15.58 -17.17 12.17
CA GLU A 49 -15.41 -15.71 12.26
C GLU A 49 -14.09 -15.31 12.96
N ALA A 50 -13.54 -16.18 13.81
CA ALA A 50 -12.24 -15.97 14.44
C ALA A 50 -11.08 -15.91 13.42
N SER A 51 -11.28 -16.38 12.19
CA SER A 51 -10.29 -16.28 11.11
C SER A 51 -10.24 -14.91 10.43
N LEU A 52 -11.22 -14.04 10.69
CA LEU A 52 -11.40 -12.74 10.03
C LEU A 52 -10.22 -11.78 10.23
N PRO A 53 -9.62 -11.63 11.44
CA PRO A 53 -8.43 -10.81 11.62
C PRO A 53 -7.23 -11.28 10.78
N THR A 54 -7.05 -12.61 10.67
CA THR A 54 -5.96 -13.21 9.88
C THR A 54 -6.20 -12.99 8.39
N ALA A 55 -7.42 -13.18 7.91
CA ALA A 55 -7.79 -12.96 6.52
C ALA A 55 -7.55 -11.49 6.12
N ILE A 56 -7.97 -10.53 6.94
CA ILE A 56 -7.72 -9.10 6.69
C ILE A 56 -6.22 -8.81 6.60
N MET A 57 -5.41 -9.37 7.51
CA MET A 57 -3.95 -9.18 7.49
C MET A 57 -3.32 -9.67 6.18
N VAL A 58 -3.72 -10.86 5.70
CA VAL A 58 -3.24 -11.43 4.44
C VAL A 58 -3.68 -10.56 3.25
N ILE A 59 -4.96 -10.18 3.20
CA ILE A 59 -5.52 -9.36 2.12
C ILE A 59 -4.82 -8.00 2.05
N THR A 60 -4.63 -7.33 3.20
CA THR A 60 -3.90 -6.06 3.27
C THR A 60 -2.48 -6.21 2.75
N THR A 61 -1.77 -7.26 3.16
CA THR A 61 -0.38 -7.51 2.73
C THR A 61 -0.31 -7.70 1.21
N ILE A 62 -1.18 -8.54 0.65
CA ILE A 62 -1.23 -8.79 -0.80
C ILE A 62 -1.61 -7.53 -1.57
N SER A 63 -2.58 -6.76 -1.06
CA SER A 63 -3.05 -5.52 -1.70
C SER A 63 -1.95 -4.48 -1.79
N ILE A 64 -1.23 -4.24 -0.68
CA ILE A 64 -0.09 -3.31 -0.65
C ILE A 64 1.02 -3.83 -1.56
N ALA A 65 1.32 -5.13 -1.52
CA ALA A 65 2.40 -5.71 -2.31
C ALA A 65 2.17 -5.55 -3.82
N ILE A 66 0.97 -5.89 -4.32
CA ILE A 66 0.62 -5.74 -5.74
C ILE A 66 0.67 -4.27 -6.16
N ALA A 67 0.14 -3.36 -5.34
CA ALA A 67 0.15 -1.93 -5.64
C ALA A 67 1.58 -1.33 -5.62
N GLY A 68 2.42 -1.76 -4.68
CA GLY A 68 3.82 -1.34 -4.58
C GLY A 68 4.66 -1.80 -5.78
N ILE A 69 4.47 -3.05 -6.22
CA ILE A 69 5.07 -3.57 -7.45
C ILE A 69 4.57 -2.78 -8.65
N TYR A 70 3.25 -2.61 -8.81
CA TYR A 70 2.65 -1.86 -9.90
C TYR A 70 3.20 -0.43 -10.02
N ALA A 71 3.30 0.28 -8.90
CA ALA A 71 3.84 1.64 -8.87
C ALA A 71 5.32 1.68 -9.27
N SER A 72 6.08 0.67 -8.84
CA SER A 72 7.52 0.58 -9.08
C SER A 72 7.87 0.27 -10.53
N LEU A 73 7.04 -0.51 -11.22
CA LEU A 73 7.17 -0.74 -12.68
C LEU A 73 7.03 0.56 -13.50
N LYS A 74 6.41 1.60 -12.93
CA LYS A 74 6.12 2.88 -13.61
C LYS A 74 7.11 3.99 -13.31
N VAL A 75 8.08 3.76 -12.43
CA VAL A 75 9.15 4.71 -12.11
C VAL A 75 10.49 4.12 -12.56
N GLU A 76 11.51 4.97 -12.66
CA GLU A 76 12.86 4.55 -13.04
C GLU A 76 13.73 4.22 -11.83
N SER A 77 13.47 4.85 -10.68
CA SER A 77 14.25 4.67 -9.46
C SER A 77 13.38 4.83 -8.22
N LYS A 78 13.96 4.51 -7.05
CA LYS A 78 13.34 4.67 -5.72
C LYS A 78 11.95 4.00 -5.59
N GLY A 79 11.73 2.86 -6.25
CA GLY A 79 10.47 2.09 -6.14
C GLY A 79 10.18 1.63 -4.71
N TRP A 80 11.22 1.31 -3.93
CA TRP A 80 11.08 1.05 -2.49
C TRP A 80 10.39 2.22 -1.76
N LEU A 81 10.73 3.47 -2.08
CA LEU A 81 10.15 4.64 -1.42
C LEU A 81 8.70 4.87 -1.87
N ASN A 82 8.42 4.72 -3.17
CA ASN A 82 7.05 4.83 -3.69
C ASN A 82 6.15 3.75 -3.08
N GLY A 83 6.62 2.50 -3.00
CA GLY A 83 5.92 1.41 -2.35
C GLY A 83 5.72 1.65 -0.85
N ALA A 84 6.75 2.16 -0.15
CA ALA A 84 6.66 2.52 1.26
C ALA A 84 5.56 3.55 1.53
N LEU A 85 5.49 4.60 0.72
CA LEU A 85 4.47 5.64 0.82
C LEU A 85 3.06 5.10 0.53
N ILE A 86 2.92 4.20 -0.45
CA ILE A 86 1.64 3.53 -0.72
C ILE A 86 1.19 2.72 0.51
N GLY A 87 2.07 1.89 1.07
CA GLY A 87 1.74 1.07 2.24
C GLY A 87 1.45 1.89 3.49
N LEU A 88 2.18 2.98 3.70
CA LEU A 88 1.98 3.91 4.81
C LEU A 88 0.64 4.65 4.69
N VAL A 89 0.35 5.23 3.51
CA VAL A 89 -0.91 5.96 3.27
C VAL A 89 -2.10 5.01 3.38
N TYR A 90 -2.01 3.80 2.82
CA TYR A 90 -3.05 2.78 2.99
C TYR A 90 -3.31 2.47 4.47
N MET A 91 -2.27 2.21 5.26
CA MET A 91 -2.47 1.85 6.67
C MET A 91 -3.03 3.01 7.49
N ILE A 92 -2.62 4.24 7.21
CA ILE A 92 -3.19 5.43 7.88
C ILE A 92 -4.68 5.56 7.55
N ILE A 93 -5.06 5.48 6.28
CA ILE A 93 -6.48 5.56 5.88
C ILE A 93 -7.26 4.42 6.53
N LEU A 94 -6.72 3.19 6.53
CA LEU A 94 -7.39 2.03 7.15
C LEU A 94 -7.58 2.22 8.66
N MET A 95 -6.59 2.78 9.37
CA MET A 95 -6.69 3.12 10.79
C MET A 95 -7.76 4.18 11.03
N LEU A 96 -7.79 5.24 10.22
CA LEU A 96 -8.81 6.30 10.31
C LEU A 96 -10.22 5.77 10.06
N LEU A 97 -10.39 4.88 9.07
CA LEU A 97 -11.68 4.20 8.83
C LEU A 97 -12.08 3.34 10.04
N GLY A 98 -11.13 2.60 10.63
CA GLY A 98 -11.39 1.79 11.82
C GLY A 98 -11.87 2.63 13.02
N LEU A 99 -11.26 3.80 13.22
CA LEU A 99 -11.70 4.77 14.24
C LEU A 99 -13.09 5.34 13.92
N LEU A 100 -13.33 5.74 12.67
CA LEU A 100 -14.60 6.32 12.22
C LEU A 100 -15.77 5.35 12.37
N PHE A 101 -15.58 4.09 12.00
CA PHE A 101 -16.60 3.04 12.07
C PHE A 101 -16.62 2.30 13.41
N LYS A 102 -15.81 2.72 14.40
CA LYS A 102 -15.73 2.13 15.75
C LYS A 102 -15.54 0.62 15.73
N THR A 103 -14.66 0.11 14.86
CA THR A 103 -14.39 -1.33 14.70
C THR A 103 -13.56 -1.93 15.85
N GLY A 104 -13.37 -1.20 16.94
CA GLY A 104 -12.48 -1.58 18.05
C GLY A 104 -11.00 -1.22 17.83
N VAL A 105 -10.67 -0.54 16.73
CA VAL A 105 -9.34 0.03 16.51
C VAL A 105 -9.11 1.19 17.47
N ASN A 106 -7.99 1.16 18.20
CA ASN A 106 -7.51 2.23 19.08
C ASN A 106 -6.16 2.76 18.59
N ILE A 107 -5.81 4.00 18.96
CA ILE A 107 -4.47 4.53 18.73
C ILE A 107 -3.57 4.05 19.86
N ASP A 108 -2.96 2.88 19.66
CA ASP A 108 -2.04 2.25 20.59
C ASP A 108 -0.77 1.76 19.88
N LYS A 109 0.14 1.15 20.64
CA LYS A 109 1.39 0.59 20.11
C LYS A 109 1.15 -0.44 19.02
N TYR A 110 0.05 -1.19 19.10
CA TYR A 110 -0.27 -2.25 18.14
C TYR A 110 -0.73 -1.66 16.81
N SER A 111 -1.59 -0.64 16.81
CA SER A 111 -1.99 0.07 15.59
C SER A 111 -0.82 0.81 14.94
N ILE A 112 0.06 1.43 15.73
CA ILE A 112 1.28 2.07 15.22
C ILE A 112 2.19 1.03 14.56
N PHE A 113 2.34 -0.15 15.19
CA PHE A 113 3.11 -1.25 14.62
C PHE A 113 2.53 -1.73 13.28
N LYS A 114 1.19 -1.80 13.13
CA LYS A 114 0.56 -2.13 11.83
C LYS A 114 0.89 -1.11 10.75
N VAL A 115 0.85 0.19 11.06
CA VAL A 115 1.23 1.24 10.10
C VAL A 115 2.68 1.08 9.66
N PHE A 116 3.58 0.84 10.62
CA PHE A 116 4.98 0.55 10.32
C PHE A 116 5.14 -0.70 9.46
N MET A 117 4.36 -1.75 9.71
CA MET A 117 4.42 -2.96 8.89
C MET A 117 3.94 -2.72 7.46
N GLY A 118 2.93 -1.87 7.25
CA GLY A 118 2.53 -1.42 5.93
C GLY A 118 3.66 -0.71 5.17
N PHE A 119 4.42 0.16 5.87
CA PHE A 119 5.62 0.79 5.30
C PHE A 119 6.67 -0.25 4.88
N ILE A 120 6.95 -1.27 5.71
CA ILE A 120 7.93 -2.31 5.39
C ILE A 120 7.48 -3.16 4.20
N ILE A 121 6.24 -3.63 4.20
CA ILE A 121 5.67 -4.43 3.10
C ILE A 121 5.68 -3.63 1.79
N GLY A 122 5.26 -2.36 1.85
CA GLY A 122 5.32 -1.43 0.73
C GLY A 122 6.74 -1.25 0.21
N SER A 123 7.70 -1.05 1.11
CA SER A 123 9.11 -0.90 0.74
C SER A 123 9.68 -2.12 0.03
N LEU A 124 9.45 -3.31 0.58
CA LEU A 124 9.93 -4.57 0.01
C LEU A 124 9.30 -4.84 -1.36
N SER A 125 7.98 -4.70 -1.46
CA SER A 125 7.27 -4.90 -2.72
C SER A 125 7.68 -3.89 -3.79
N GLY A 126 7.91 -2.63 -3.41
CA GLY A 126 8.41 -1.64 -4.35
C GLY A 126 9.85 -1.89 -4.81
N ALA A 127 10.73 -2.34 -3.91
CA ALA A 127 12.07 -2.75 -4.26
C ALA A 127 12.06 -3.95 -5.24
N ILE A 128 11.22 -4.95 -4.97
CA ILE A 128 11.00 -6.09 -5.87
C ILE A 128 10.50 -5.60 -7.24
N GLY A 129 9.54 -4.67 -7.27
CA GLY A 129 8.97 -4.16 -8.53
C GLY A 129 9.98 -3.45 -9.43
N ILE A 130 11.01 -2.80 -8.87
CA ILE A 130 12.10 -2.22 -9.67
C ILE A 130 12.92 -3.32 -10.35
N ASN A 131 13.20 -4.42 -9.66
CA ASN A 131 13.99 -5.53 -10.19
C ASN A 131 13.22 -6.40 -11.20
N LEU A 132 11.89 -6.28 -11.23
CA LEU A 132 11.01 -6.98 -12.20
C LEU A 132 10.77 -6.19 -13.49
N LYS A 133 11.16 -4.91 -13.51
CA LYS A 133 11.06 -4.03 -14.69
C LYS A 133 12.12 -4.39 -15.71
#